data_AF-A0A5D4JD37-F1
#
_entry.id   AF-A0A5D4JD37-F1
#
_cell.length_a   1.000
_cell.length_b   1.000
_cell.length_c   1.000
_cell.angle_alpha   90.00
_cell.angle_beta   90.00
_cell.angle_gamma   90.00
#
_symmetry.space_group_name_H-M   'P 1'
#
loop_
_entity.id
_entity.type
_entity.pdbx_description
1 polymer ?
#
loop_
_entity_poly.entity_id
_entity_poly.type
_entity_poly.pdbx_seq_one_letter_code
_entity_poly.pdbx_strand_id
1 'polypeptide(L)'
;MTASSVASVPRDFLCEHTLNKSRVLVLLAHRGGPESLQAVLTCRNAGLAQQAARLLTAAAANGALTTRESAAAQRVSEELPEAPASSFRQALERARSGEWPTSPHALSSWSANALSAGGSADGAPGTELPVSAARSPKDARLADLPGSVVRVVQLREFHIYDEDRALAAAAAGGWEPMPDEELGDDDPKDLVGAVMFAAETTGELPGLDWLTDAQEASLLLPSRGDEVADWSTEAIRVNFGTGWRLRQAQSPYSAPSTQPDSPSPDFAALFPSPPACDCGEEDCEKCDWQLTPRSADLLYSALVWLAESAYDDAAELRERPVTEDDDGTWGIFSRLPEVTWSQGMQWRRGLARACDDLAGDLAGGSWPQPTCAAEEMVLHLAVQDAPDHVGTADEDPAHAALPTHRDDYDFGACSDLFFQDHDVLWLFSSRFNQSPVPPDSNQPHVPDALRPDNWFESFLNVPARAADRGYRR
;
A
#
# COMPACT_ATOMS: atom_id res chain seq x y z
N MET A 1 4.90 42.15 27.77
CA MET A 1 5.47 40.88 28.27
C MET A 1 5.82 40.07 27.04
N THR A 2 7.11 40.01 26.72
CA THR A 2 7.65 39.28 25.56
C THR A 2 7.54 37.79 25.82
N ALA A 3 6.77 37.07 25.00
CA ALA A 3 6.73 35.61 25.02
C ALA A 3 8.14 35.08 24.74
N SER A 4 8.74 34.40 25.71
CA SER A 4 10.06 33.80 25.55
C SER A 4 9.94 32.65 24.56
N SER A 5 10.58 32.74 23.40
CA SER A 5 10.69 31.59 22.48
C SER A 5 11.38 30.46 23.22
N VAL A 6 10.71 29.31 23.37
CA VAL A 6 11.34 28.13 23.92
C VAL A 6 12.31 27.63 22.84
N ALA A 7 13.61 27.76 23.08
CA ALA A 7 14.61 27.26 22.12
C ALA A 7 14.45 25.74 21.99
N SER A 8 14.17 25.27 20.77
CA SER A 8 14.07 23.86 20.44
C SER A 8 15.26 23.43 19.58
N VAL A 9 15.64 22.17 19.69
CA VAL A 9 16.81 21.62 18.98
C VAL A 9 16.32 20.60 17.94
N PRO A 10 16.74 20.74 16.68
CA PRO A 10 16.42 19.75 15.65
C PRO A 10 17.15 18.45 15.97
N ARG A 11 16.39 17.37 16.14
CA ARG A 11 16.91 16.04 16.46
C ARG A 11 17.03 15.15 15.24
N ASP A 12 16.13 15.30 14.29
CA ASP A 12 16.11 14.48 13.09
C ASP A 12 15.30 15.15 12.00
N PHE A 13 15.51 14.72 10.75
CA PHE A 13 14.72 15.14 9.61
C PHE A 13 14.14 13.93 8.88
N LEU A 14 12.82 13.83 8.90
CA LEU A 14 12.06 12.73 8.30
C LEU A 14 11.55 13.15 6.93
N CYS A 15 11.46 12.21 6.00
CA CYS A 15 10.84 12.43 4.70
C CYS A 15 9.60 11.54 4.59
N GLU A 16 8.44 12.19 4.51
CA GLU A 16 7.16 11.55 4.26
C GLU A 16 6.86 11.63 2.77
N HIS A 17 6.44 10.51 2.17
CA HIS A 17 6.09 10.44 0.76
C HIS A 17 4.59 10.18 0.60
N THR A 18 3.97 10.94 -0.28
CA THR A 18 2.63 10.69 -0.82
C THR A 18 2.73 10.59 -2.34
N LEU A 19 1.65 10.16 -3.00
CA LEU A 19 1.59 10.02 -4.46
C LEU A 19 1.96 11.32 -5.20
N ASN A 20 1.55 12.47 -4.66
CA ASN A 20 1.68 13.76 -5.37
C ASN A 20 2.74 14.69 -4.77
N LYS A 21 3.23 14.41 -3.55
CA LYS A 21 4.19 15.27 -2.84
C LYS A 21 5.01 14.53 -1.79
N SER A 22 6.20 15.05 -1.52
CA SER A 22 7.08 14.60 -0.44
C SER A 22 7.34 15.75 0.53
N ARG A 23 7.24 15.47 1.83
CA ARG A 23 7.39 16.47 2.89
C ARG A 23 8.57 16.11 3.77
N VAL A 24 9.47 17.06 3.97
CA VAL A 24 10.51 16.94 4.98
C VAL A 24 9.99 17.55 6.26
N LEU A 25 10.02 16.78 7.34
CA LEU A 25 9.64 17.17 8.69
C LEU A 25 10.89 17.23 9.56
N VAL A 26 10.93 18.14 10.52
CA VAL A 26 11.94 18.19 11.57
C VAL A 26 11.31 17.72 12.87
N LEU A 27 11.98 16.80 13.55
CA LEU A 27 11.63 16.39 14.89
C LEU A 27 12.37 17.27 15.89
N LEU A 28 11.63 18.03 16.69
CA LEU A 28 12.16 19.04 17.60
C LEU A 28 12.09 18.56 19.04
N ALA A 29 13.22 18.65 19.74
CA ALA A 29 13.28 18.49 21.18
C ALA A 29 13.13 19.84 21.88
N HIS A 30 12.13 19.92 22.77
CA HIS A 30 11.88 21.10 23.60
C HIS A 30 12.52 20.94 24.98
N ARG A 31 13.00 22.04 25.55
CA ARG A 31 13.52 22.04 26.92
C ARG A 31 12.37 21.89 27.92
N GLY A 32 12.07 20.65 28.29
CA GLY A 32 11.06 20.32 29.31
C GLY A 32 9.64 20.13 28.77
N GLY A 33 9.45 20.07 27.44
CA GLY A 33 8.18 19.74 26.78
C GLY A 33 8.28 18.45 25.95
N PRO A 34 7.14 17.92 25.45
CA PRO A 34 7.12 16.82 24.51
C PRO A 34 7.88 17.15 23.22
N GLU A 35 8.39 16.13 22.53
CA GLU A 35 8.93 16.32 21.17
C GLU A 35 7.80 16.73 20.22
N SER A 36 8.10 17.55 19.23
CA SER A 36 7.11 17.99 18.22
C SER A 36 7.67 17.84 16.83
N LEU A 37 6.82 17.45 15.87
CA LEU A 37 7.15 17.49 14.46
C LEU A 37 6.76 18.85 13.88
N GLN A 38 7.64 19.41 13.05
CA GLN A 38 7.35 20.62 12.30
C GLN A 38 7.71 20.41 10.83
N ALA A 39 6.90 20.95 9.92
CA ALA A 39 7.23 20.93 8.51
C ALA A 39 8.44 21.82 8.18
N VAL A 40 9.31 21.30 7.31
CA VAL A 40 10.53 21.97 6.87
C VAL A 40 10.39 22.44 5.42
N LEU A 41 10.05 21.51 4.52
CA LEU A 41 9.76 21.82 3.12
C LEU A 41 8.86 20.74 2.54
N THR A 42 8.18 21.09 1.44
CA THR A 42 7.39 20.17 0.64
C THR A 42 7.81 20.30 -0.82
N CYS A 43 8.00 19.20 -1.54
CA CYS A 43 8.25 19.23 -2.98
C CYS A 43 7.71 17.98 -3.68
N ARG A 44 7.51 18.04 -5.00
CA ARG A 44 6.96 16.91 -5.77
C ARG A 44 8.00 15.81 -6.05
N ASN A 45 9.29 16.15 -6.05
CA ASN A 45 10.36 15.21 -6.36
C ASN A 45 10.82 14.46 -5.09
N ALA A 46 10.37 13.21 -4.95
CA ALA A 46 10.69 12.34 -3.82
C ALA A 46 12.20 12.14 -3.60
N GLY A 47 12.98 12.02 -4.69
CA GLY A 47 14.43 11.87 -4.61
C GLY A 47 15.11 13.09 -4.00
N LEU A 48 14.69 14.29 -4.41
CA LEU A 48 15.20 15.56 -3.86
C LEU A 48 14.78 15.76 -2.40
N ALA A 49 13.54 15.41 -2.03
CA ALA A 49 13.07 15.49 -0.65
C ALA A 49 13.85 14.55 0.28
N GLN A 50 14.06 13.30 -0.13
CA GLN A 50 14.82 12.31 0.63
C GLN A 50 16.29 12.73 0.77
N GLN A 51 16.87 13.30 -0.29
CA GLN A 51 18.24 13.81 -0.26
C GLN A 51 18.36 15.05 0.64
N ALA A 52 17.36 15.94 0.63
CA ALA A 52 17.28 17.09 1.52
C ALA A 52 17.22 16.67 2.99
N ALA A 53 16.35 15.71 3.35
CA ALA A 53 16.24 15.19 4.72
C ALA A 53 17.56 14.60 5.23
N ARG A 54 18.27 13.82 4.38
CA ARG A 54 19.59 13.28 4.72
C ARG A 54 20.64 14.37 4.98
N LEU A 55 20.67 15.40 4.15
CA LEU A 55 21.62 16.52 4.29
C LEU A 55 21.32 17.37 5.53
N LEU A 56 20.04 17.60 5.86
CA LEU A 56 19.62 18.31 7.06
C LEU A 56 19.96 17.53 8.33
N THR A 57 19.77 16.22 8.32
CA THR A 57 20.17 15.32 9.41
C THR A 57 21.69 15.35 9.63
N ALA A 58 22.46 15.25 8.55
CA ALA A 58 23.92 15.37 8.61
C ALA A 58 24.38 16.74 9.14
N ALA A 59 23.69 17.82 8.75
CA ALA A 59 23.97 19.16 9.23
C ALA A 59 23.63 19.37 10.71
N ALA A 60 22.53 18.81 11.21
CA ALA A 60 22.14 18.88 12.61
C ALA A 60 23.03 18.02 13.53
N ALA A 61 23.46 16.86 13.05
CA ALA A 61 24.34 15.97 13.82
C ALA A 61 25.77 16.52 13.93
N ASN A 62 26.31 17.09 12.85
CA ASN A 62 27.74 17.43 12.75
C ASN A 62 28.04 18.93 12.76
N GLY A 63 27.03 19.80 12.67
CA GLY A 63 27.16 21.28 12.61
C GLY A 63 27.79 21.83 11.32
N ALA A 64 28.54 21.00 10.59
CA ALA A 64 29.14 21.32 9.29
C ALA A 64 29.01 20.14 8.33
N LEU A 65 28.71 20.45 7.07
CA LEU A 65 28.71 19.47 5.97
C LEU A 65 30.13 19.24 5.44
N THR A 66 30.42 18.02 5.00
CA THR A 66 31.63 17.73 4.21
C THR A 66 31.60 18.45 2.86
N THR A 67 32.74 18.51 2.16
CA THR A 67 32.81 19.09 0.81
C THR A 67 31.85 18.40 -0.18
N ARG A 68 31.69 17.09 -0.06
CA ARG A 68 30.78 16.30 -0.91
C ARG A 68 29.32 16.59 -0.60
N GLU A 69 28.97 16.69 0.68
CA GLU A 69 27.61 17.03 1.12
C GLU A 69 27.26 18.49 0.80
N SER A 70 28.23 19.40 0.88
CA SER A 70 28.03 20.79 0.47
C SER A 70 27.73 20.91 -1.04
N ALA A 71 28.45 20.17 -1.88
CA ALA A 71 28.17 20.08 -3.31
C ALA A 71 26.84 19.36 -3.62
N ALA A 72 26.40 18.43 -2.77
CA ALA A 72 25.07 17.82 -2.87
C ALA A 72 23.96 18.78 -2.43
N ALA A 73 24.15 19.55 -1.36
CA ALA A 73 23.21 20.56 -0.89
C ALA A 73 23.04 21.70 -1.89
N GLN A 74 24.12 22.10 -2.58
CA GLN A 74 24.03 23.07 -3.66
C GLN A 74 23.18 22.54 -4.82
N ARG A 75 23.43 21.30 -5.28
CA ARG A 75 22.61 20.68 -6.34
C ARG A 75 21.14 20.55 -5.96
N VAL A 76 20.85 20.09 -4.73
CA VAL A 76 19.48 20.03 -4.22
C VAL A 76 18.83 21.43 -4.19
N SER A 77 19.58 22.47 -3.82
CA SER A 77 19.06 23.86 -3.83
C SER A 77 18.82 24.40 -5.24
N GLU A 78 19.60 23.96 -6.23
CA GLU A 78 19.48 24.37 -7.64
C GLU A 78 18.36 23.63 -8.37
N GLU A 79 18.08 22.37 -7.99
CA GLU A 79 17.07 21.52 -8.61
C GLU A 79 15.69 21.62 -7.95
N LEU A 80 15.61 22.09 -6.69
CA LEU A 80 14.34 22.40 -6.02
C LEU A 80 13.72 23.70 -6.57
N PRO A 81 12.38 23.82 -6.62
CA PRO A 81 11.72 25.09 -6.86
C PRO A 81 12.10 26.13 -5.78
N GLU A 82 12.03 27.42 -6.10
CA GLU A 82 12.63 28.48 -5.27
C GLU A 82 12.11 28.50 -3.82
N ALA A 83 10.82 28.25 -3.59
CA ALA A 83 10.24 28.24 -2.24
C ALA A 83 10.72 27.03 -1.39
N PRO A 84 10.67 25.77 -1.87
CA PRO A 84 11.32 24.64 -1.22
C PRO A 84 12.85 24.78 -1.10
N ALA A 85 13.52 25.38 -2.09
CA ALA A 85 14.96 25.63 -2.06
C ALA A 85 15.33 26.68 -1.01
N SER A 86 14.53 27.72 -0.84
CA SER A 86 14.67 28.74 0.21
C SER A 86 14.45 28.11 1.59
N SER A 87 13.39 27.31 1.73
CA SER A 87 13.08 26.57 2.96
C SER A 87 14.18 25.57 3.32
N PHE A 88 14.74 24.86 2.33
CA PHE A 88 15.90 23.98 2.51
C PHE A 88 17.14 24.75 2.98
N ARG A 89 17.48 25.88 2.35
CA ARG A 89 18.64 26.71 2.74
C ARG A 89 18.49 27.23 4.17
N GLN A 90 17.30 27.73 4.52
CA GLN A 90 17.02 28.23 5.85
C GLN A 90 17.04 27.11 6.90
N ALA A 91 16.48 25.94 6.57
CA ALA A 91 16.54 24.75 7.40
C ALA A 91 17.97 24.27 7.61
N LEU A 92 18.82 24.34 6.59
CA LEU A 92 20.22 23.96 6.69
C LEU A 92 21.00 24.90 7.60
N GLU A 93 20.73 26.21 7.54
CA GLU A 93 21.32 27.18 8.46
C GLU A 93 20.89 26.92 9.91
N ARG A 94 19.60 26.66 10.15
CA ARG A 94 19.04 26.34 11.48
C ARG A 94 19.53 25.00 12.02
N ALA A 95 19.65 23.99 11.16
CA ALA A 95 20.20 22.69 11.52
C ALA A 95 21.66 22.84 11.99
N ARG A 96 22.45 23.65 11.28
CA ARG A 96 23.86 23.91 11.64
C ARG A 96 24.02 24.74 12.91
N SER A 97 23.13 25.70 13.15
CA SER A 97 23.16 26.52 14.37
C SER A 97 22.65 25.76 15.60
N GLY A 98 21.89 24.68 15.40
CA GLY A 98 21.29 23.90 16.49
C GLY A 98 20.10 24.61 17.17
N GLU A 99 19.65 25.73 16.61
CA GLU A 99 18.55 26.53 17.13
C GLU A 99 17.37 26.48 16.15
N TRP A 100 16.23 25.98 16.63
CA TRP A 100 15.00 25.91 15.86
C TRP A 100 13.86 26.68 16.55
N PRO A 101 13.21 27.63 15.85
CA PRO A 101 12.13 28.43 16.42
C PRO A 101 10.84 27.60 16.55
N THR A 102 10.16 27.67 17.70
CA THR A 102 8.89 26.97 17.93
C THR A 102 7.78 27.89 18.46
N SER A 103 6.54 27.58 18.07
CA SER A 103 5.32 28.29 18.48
C SER A 103 4.64 27.60 19.67
N PRO A 104 4.04 28.34 20.63
CA PRO A 104 3.55 27.77 21.90
C PRO A 104 2.33 26.82 21.84
N HIS A 105 1.66 26.67 20.69
CA HIS A 105 0.36 25.99 20.58
C HIS A 105 0.42 24.49 20.23
N ALA A 106 1.60 23.89 20.08
CA ALA A 106 1.76 22.55 19.50
C ALA A 106 1.78 21.36 20.51
N LEU A 107 1.24 21.49 21.73
CA LEU A 107 1.39 20.44 22.76
C LEU A 107 0.02 19.99 23.31
N SER A 108 -0.54 18.91 22.75
CA SER A 108 -1.72 18.21 23.28
C SER A 108 -1.32 17.21 24.39
N SER A 109 -2.04 17.18 25.50
CA SER A 109 -1.76 16.31 26.67
C SER A 109 -2.82 15.21 26.86
N TRP A 110 -2.41 13.95 27.05
CA TRP A 110 -3.32 12.82 27.29
C TRP A 110 -3.39 12.42 28.78
N SER A 111 -4.59 12.17 29.31
CA SER A 111 -4.84 11.82 30.73
C SER A 111 -4.71 10.32 31.05
N ALA A 112 -4.15 9.99 32.21
CA ALA A 112 -3.58 8.68 32.57
C ALA A 112 -4.52 7.65 33.25
N ASN A 113 -5.86 7.76 33.16
CA ASN A 113 -6.77 6.98 34.01
C ASN A 113 -7.44 5.74 33.38
N ALA A 114 -7.01 5.24 32.23
CA ALA A 114 -7.71 4.15 31.54
C ALA A 114 -7.22 2.71 31.84
N LEU A 115 -6.15 2.49 32.61
CA LEU A 115 -5.52 1.16 32.76
C LEU A 115 -5.54 0.61 34.19
N SER A 116 -6.68 0.70 34.88
CA SER A 116 -6.88 0.03 36.18
C SER A 116 -7.96 -1.06 36.10
N ALA A 117 -7.59 -2.22 35.55
CA ALA A 117 -8.26 -3.49 35.84
C ALA A 117 -7.38 -4.68 35.43
N GLY A 118 -6.86 -5.43 36.40
CA GLY A 118 -6.41 -6.81 36.16
C GLY A 118 -5.17 -7.29 36.94
N GLY A 119 -5.38 -7.79 38.17
CA GLY A 119 -4.65 -8.97 38.67
C GLY A 119 -3.43 -8.75 39.59
N SER A 120 -3.64 -8.98 40.89
CA SER A 120 -2.63 -9.04 41.95
C SER A 120 -1.55 -10.11 41.74
N ALA A 121 -0.32 -9.78 42.15
CA ALA A 121 0.60 -10.72 42.79
C ALA A 121 1.33 -10.01 43.95
N ASP A 122 1.01 -10.42 45.17
CA ASP A 122 1.66 -9.97 46.41
C ASP A 122 3.08 -10.56 46.55
N GLY A 123 4.03 -9.74 47.02
CA GLY A 123 5.12 -10.20 47.88
C GLY A 123 6.57 -9.81 47.50
N ALA A 124 7.03 -8.62 47.91
CA ALA A 124 8.24 -8.38 48.73
C ALA A 124 8.74 -6.91 48.61
N PRO A 125 9.26 -6.30 49.68
CA PRO A 125 9.50 -4.86 49.76
C PRO A 125 10.92 -4.46 49.37
N GLY A 126 11.04 -3.27 48.76
CA GLY A 126 12.29 -2.51 48.73
C GLY A 126 13.22 -2.85 47.57
N THR A 127 12.91 -2.35 46.38
CA THR A 127 13.95 -2.00 45.42
C THR A 127 13.54 -0.66 44.84
N GLU A 128 14.21 0.40 45.29
CA GLU A 128 14.08 1.71 44.66
C GLU A 128 14.39 1.54 43.17
N LEU A 129 13.39 1.84 42.32
CA LEU A 129 13.57 1.82 40.87
C LEU A 129 14.67 2.83 40.51
N PRO A 130 15.74 2.44 39.80
CA PRO A 130 16.83 3.35 39.46
C PRO A 130 16.32 4.53 38.63
N VAL A 131 16.93 5.70 38.84
CA VAL A 131 16.68 6.97 38.14
C VAL A 131 16.97 6.92 36.62
N SER A 132 17.21 5.74 36.04
CA SER A 132 17.33 5.52 34.58
C SER A 132 15.98 5.33 33.87
N ALA A 133 14.85 5.43 34.57
CA ALA A 133 13.50 5.27 34.00
C ALA A 133 12.98 6.49 33.20
N ALA A 134 13.78 7.54 32.98
CA ALA A 134 13.24 8.83 32.51
C ALA A 134 13.46 9.16 31.03
N ARG A 135 14.48 8.64 30.33
CA ARG A 135 14.68 8.83 28.88
C ARG A 135 15.56 7.74 28.31
N SER A 136 15.06 7.06 27.28
CA SER A 136 15.83 6.08 26.52
C SER A 136 16.53 6.75 25.33
N PRO A 137 17.72 6.28 24.92
CA PRO A 137 18.35 6.69 23.66
C PRO A 137 17.38 6.51 22.48
N LYS A 138 17.42 7.41 21.49
CA LYS A 138 16.63 7.26 20.24
C LYS A 138 16.93 5.96 19.50
N ASP A 139 18.14 5.43 19.71
CA ASP A 139 18.62 4.21 19.11
C ASP A 139 18.43 2.97 20.02
N ALA A 140 17.64 3.10 21.09
CA ALA A 140 17.44 2.01 22.03
C ALA A 140 16.54 0.94 21.40
N ARG A 141 17.07 -0.28 21.31
CA ARG A 141 16.26 -1.45 21.01
C ARG A 141 15.31 -1.72 22.16
N LEU A 142 14.20 -2.40 21.87
CA LEU A 142 13.16 -2.74 22.83
C LEU A 142 13.75 -3.50 24.03
N ALA A 143 14.74 -4.35 23.79
CA ALA A 143 15.45 -5.10 24.83
C ALA A 143 16.27 -4.23 25.80
N ASP A 144 16.65 -3.01 25.38
CA ASP A 144 17.48 -2.08 26.16
C ASP A 144 16.62 -1.12 27.02
N LEU A 145 15.29 -1.20 26.90
CA LEU A 145 14.36 -0.30 27.56
C LEU A 145 13.99 -0.83 28.96
N PRO A 146 14.20 -0.05 30.04
CA PRO A 146 13.97 -0.51 31.41
C PRO A 146 12.49 -0.57 31.80
N GLY A 147 11.55 -0.52 30.84
CA GLY A 147 10.10 -0.48 31.08
C GLY A 147 9.27 -0.92 29.88
N SER A 148 7.97 -1.08 30.11
CA SER A 148 7.01 -1.45 29.07
C SER A 148 6.91 -0.40 27.98
N VAL A 149 6.88 -0.86 26.71
CA VAL A 149 6.65 0.00 25.56
C VAL A 149 5.29 -0.34 24.96
N VAL A 150 4.45 0.68 24.80
CA VAL A 150 3.14 0.55 24.15
C VAL A 150 3.22 1.25 22.80
N ARG A 151 2.84 0.53 21.75
CA ARG A 151 2.63 1.09 20.41
C ARG A 151 1.16 1.40 20.24
N VAL A 152 0.86 2.61 19.74
CA VAL A 152 -0.49 3.01 19.32
C VAL A 152 -0.43 3.41 17.86
N VAL A 153 -1.30 2.84 17.03
CA VAL A 153 -1.43 3.19 15.62
C VAL A 153 -2.88 3.59 15.37
N GLN A 154 -3.07 4.66 14.59
CA GLN A 154 -4.39 5.26 14.37
C GLN A 154 -4.64 5.58 12.90
N LEU A 155 -5.86 5.32 12.44
CA LEU A 155 -6.39 5.69 11.14
C LEU A 155 -7.62 6.60 11.32
N ARG A 156 -7.60 7.76 10.66
CA ARG A 156 -8.72 8.72 10.67
C ARG A 156 -9.10 9.11 9.25
N GLU A 157 -10.39 9.10 8.96
CA GLU A 157 -10.95 9.50 7.66
C GLU A 157 -12.11 10.46 7.87
N PHE A 158 -12.14 11.52 7.07
CA PHE A 158 -13.11 12.61 7.19
C PHE A 158 -13.88 12.79 5.87
N HIS A 159 -15.18 13.06 5.98
CA HIS A 159 -16.02 13.50 4.86
C HIS A 159 -16.18 15.02 4.95
N ILE A 160 -15.81 15.73 3.89
CA ILE A 160 -15.88 17.18 3.84
C ILE A 160 -17.16 17.56 3.08
N TYR A 161 -18.19 18.02 3.79
CA TYR A 161 -19.46 18.40 3.19
C TYR A 161 -19.63 19.92 3.02
N ASP A 162 -18.77 20.71 3.66
CA ASP A 162 -18.75 22.18 3.57
C ASP A 162 -17.31 22.69 3.71
N GLU A 163 -16.61 22.75 2.58
CA GLU A 163 -15.19 23.11 2.47
C GLU A 163 -14.88 24.52 2.99
N ASP A 164 -15.67 25.52 2.59
CA ASP A 164 -15.42 26.91 2.98
C ASP A 164 -15.60 27.09 4.49
N ARG A 165 -16.57 26.38 5.08
CA ARG A 165 -16.78 26.37 6.53
C ARG A 165 -15.66 25.64 7.28
N ALA A 166 -15.15 24.54 6.74
CA ALA A 166 -14.01 23.82 7.28
C ALA A 166 -12.76 24.70 7.31
N LEU A 167 -12.43 25.35 6.18
CA LEU A 167 -11.30 26.26 6.06
C LEU A 167 -11.42 27.46 7.00
N ALA A 168 -12.60 28.09 7.08
CA ALA A 168 -12.84 29.21 7.98
C ALA A 168 -12.71 28.80 9.46
N ALA A 169 -13.17 27.60 9.83
CA ALA A 169 -13.02 27.07 11.17
C ALA A 169 -11.56 26.74 11.51
N ALA A 170 -10.80 26.15 10.58
CA ALA A 170 -9.38 25.89 10.77
C ALA A 170 -8.60 27.20 10.94
N ALA A 171 -8.87 28.20 10.09
CA ALA A 171 -8.26 29.52 10.19
C ALA A 171 -8.57 30.21 11.52
N ALA A 172 -9.82 30.11 12.01
CA ALA A 172 -10.18 30.60 13.34
C ALA A 172 -9.45 29.85 14.48
N GLY A 173 -9.04 28.61 14.24
CA GLY A 173 -8.21 27.80 15.13
C GLY A 173 -6.71 28.11 15.08
N GLY A 174 -6.27 29.00 14.19
CA GLY A 174 -4.87 29.39 14.04
C GLY A 174 -4.10 28.61 12.97
N TRP A 175 -4.81 27.89 12.09
CA TRP A 175 -4.24 27.34 10.86
C TRP A 175 -4.07 28.43 9.80
N GLU A 176 -2.99 28.37 9.03
CA GLU A 176 -2.74 29.28 7.91
C GLU A 176 -2.57 28.46 6.63
N PRO A 177 -3.28 28.81 5.53
CA PRO A 177 -3.17 28.10 4.26
C PRO A 177 -1.82 28.34 3.59
N MET A 178 -1.40 27.38 2.77
CA MET A 178 -0.22 27.51 1.91
C MET A 178 -0.34 28.70 0.93
N PRO A 179 0.78 29.35 0.54
CA PRO A 179 0.76 30.37 -0.50
C PRO A 179 0.25 29.84 -1.84
N ASP A 180 -0.46 30.67 -2.62
CA ASP A 180 -1.07 30.30 -3.91
C ASP A 180 -0.11 29.63 -4.92
N GLU A 181 1.18 29.93 -4.83
CA GLU A 181 2.24 29.40 -5.68
C GLU A 181 2.61 27.93 -5.36
N GLU A 182 2.24 27.45 -4.17
CA GLU A 182 2.50 26.10 -3.66
C GLU A 182 1.26 25.19 -3.67
N LEU A 183 0.08 25.76 -3.92
CA LEU A 183 -1.17 25.02 -4.05
C LEU A 183 -1.17 24.22 -5.36
N GLY A 184 -1.52 22.94 -5.25
CA GLY A 184 -1.70 22.07 -6.41
C GLY A 184 -3.09 22.24 -7.00
N ASP A 185 -3.26 21.89 -8.28
CA ASP A 185 -4.56 21.93 -8.95
C ASP A 185 -5.61 21.03 -8.26
N ASP A 186 -5.14 19.97 -7.57
CA ASP A 186 -5.98 19.00 -6.84
C ASP A 186 -6.41 19.47 -5.44
N ASP A 187 -5.75 20.48 -4.85
CA ASP A 187 -6.10 21.07 -3.55
C ASP A 187 -5.84 22.58 -3.55
N PRO A 188 -6.63 23.36 -4.31
CA PRO A 188 -6.39 24.77 -4.55
C PRO A 188 -6.66 25.67 -3.35
N LYS A 189 -7.06 25.11 -2.19
CA LYS A 189 -7.33 25.87 -0.95
C LYS A 189 -6.65 25.30 0.29
N ASP A 190 -5.73 24.33 0.13
CA ASP A 190 -5.05 23.62 1.23
C ASP A 190 -6.02 22.96 2.22
N LEU A 191 -7.10 22.38 1.70
CA LEU A 191 -8.10 21.67 2.47
C LEU A 191 -7.50 20.50 3.25
N VAL A 192 -6.53 19.81 2.66
CA VAL A 192 -5.80 18.73 3.35
C VAL A 192 -5.05 19.29 4.55
N GLY A 193 -4.38 20.44 4.41
CA GLY A 193 -3.69 21.11 5.51
C GLY A 193 -4.62 21.48 6.66
N ALA A 194 -5.81 22.03 6.33
CA ALA A 194 -6.82 22.39 7.31
C ALA A 194 -7.36 21.18 8.09
N VAL A 195 -7.65 20.07 7.39
CA VAL A 195 -8.19 18.84 8.01
C VAL A 195 -7.14 18.14 8.87
N MET A 196 -5.87 18.11 8.44
CA MET A 196 -4.80 17.56 9.26
C MET A 196 -4.60 18.36 10.54
N PHE A 197 -4.61 19.69 10.45
CA PHE A 197 -4.55 20.56 11.63
C PHE A 197 -5.69 20.25 12.61
N ALA A 198 -6.91 20.07 12.09
CA ALA A 198 -8.08 19.71 12.89
C ALA A 198 -7.91 18.34 13.58
N ALA A 199 -7.42 17.34 12.87
CA ALA A 199 -7.22 15.99 13.40
C ALA A 199 -6.22 15.96 14.59
N GLU A 200 -5.23 16.86 14.59
CA GLU A 200 -4.19 16.93 15.63
C GLU A 200 -4.61 17.77 16.85
N THR A 201 -5.40 18.83 16.66
CA THR A 201 -5.68 19.83 17.71
C THR A 201 -7.06 19.71 18.34
N THR A 202 -8.12 19.56 17.56
CA THR A 202 -9.51 19.66 18.07
C THR A 202 -10.33 18.40 17.85
N GLY A 203 -9.98 17.55 16.87
CA GLY A 203 -10.77 16.39 16.43
C GLY A 203 -12.08 16.77 15.73
N GLU A 204 -12.71 17.87 16.11
CA GLU A 204 -13.95 18.36 15.51
C GLU A 204 -13.70 19.66 14.76
N LEU A 205 -14.16 19.72 13.52
CA LEU A 205 -14.13 20.91 12.68
C LEU A 205 -15.49 21.05 11.98
N PRO A 206 -16.22 22.16 12.17
CA PRO A 206 -17.48 22.41 11.47
C PRO A 206 -17.29 22.34 9.95
N GLY A 207 -18.13 21.58 9.25
CA GLY A 207 -18.01 21.32 7.81
C GLY A 207 -17.40 19.96 7.45
N LEU A 208 -17.00 19.18 8.47
CA LEU A 208 -16.51 17.81 8.32
C LEU A 208 -17.31 16.83 9.20
N ASP A 209 -17.49 15.62 8.71
CA ASP A 209 -17.99 14.46 9.46
C ASP A 209 -16.91 13.38 9.55
N TRP A 210 -16.95 12.59 10.62
CA TRP A 210 -16.11 11.41 10.77
C TRP A 210 -16.62 10.26 9.91
N LEU A 211 -15.76 9.72 9.06
CA LEU A 211 -16.05 8.48 8.34
C LEU A 211 -15.47 7.26 9.07
N THR A 212 -14.25 7.38 9.59
CA THR A 212 -13.56 6.32 10.32
C THR A 212 -12.66 6.94 11.39
N ASP A 213 -12.66 6.37 12.59
CA ASP A 213 -11.63 6.59 13.62
C ASP A 213 -11.32 5.22 14.23
N ALA A 214 -10.23 4.61 13.76
CA ALA A 214 -9.80 3.29 14.18
C ALA A 214 -8.43 3.39 14.86
N GLN A 215 -8.27 2.68 15.97
CA GLN A 215 -7.02 2.67 16.74
C GLN A 215 -6.73 1.27 17.26
N GLU A 216 -5.46 0.88 17.21
CA GLU A 216 -4.97 -0.32 17.85
C GLU A 216 -3.81 0.05 18.78
N ALA A 217 -3.82 -0.55 19.97
CA ALA A 217 -2.75 -0.40 20.94
C ALA A 217 -2.22 -1.78 21.33
N SER A 218 -0.90 -1.95 21.28
CA SER A 218 -0.23 -3.20 21.64
C SER A 218 0.93 -2.94 22.59
N LEU A 219 1.09 -3.85 23.56
CA LEU A 219 2.27 -3.90 24.42
C LEU A 219 3.36 -4.69 23.68
N LEU A 220 4.50 -4.06 23.44
CA LEU A 220 5.64 -4.70 22.77
C LEU A 220 6.41 -5.60 23.74
N LEU A 221 6.71 -6.82 23.32
CA LEU A 221 7.41 -7.83 24.10
C LEU A 221 8.61 -8.38 23.32
N PRO A 222 9.85 -8.23 23.82
CA PRO A 222 11.03 -8.81 23.16
C PRO A 222 10.93 -10.31 22.91
N SER A 223 10.20 -11.03 23.77
CA SER A 223 9.97 -12.48 23.64
C SER A 223 9.11 -12.88 22.44
N ARG A 224 8.40 -11.93 21.82
CA ARG A 224 7.62 -12.12 20.59
C ARG A 224 8.36 -11.66 19.34
N GLY A 225 9.60 -11.20 19.49
CA GLY A 225 10.36 -10.56 18.41
C GLY A 225 9.91 -9.14 18.12
N ASP A 226 9.06 -8.54 18.96
CA ASP A 226 8.66 -7.15 18.81
C ASP A 226 9.88 -6.23 18.94
N GLU A 227 9.85 -5.12 18.21
CA GLU A 227 10.89 -4.10 18.25
C GLU A 227 10.27 -2.70 18.12
N VAL A 228 10.96 -1.65 18.58
CA VAL A 228 10.52 -0.25 18.41
C VAL A 228 10.47 0.12 16.93
N ALA A 229 9.62 1.08 16.57
CA ALA A 229 9.34 1.41 15.16
C ALA A 229 10.61 1.69 14.34
N ASP A 230 11.53 2.46 14.93
CA ASP A 230 12.77 2.90 14.27
C ASP A 230 13.82 1.78 14.15
N TRP A 231 13.64 0.66 14.84
CA TRP A 231 14.54 -0.51 14.81
C TRP A 231 13.90 -1.76 14.20
N SER A 232 12.60 -1.69 13.92
CA SER A 232 11.89 -2.76 13.25
C SER A 232 12.46 -2.91 11.84
N THR A 233 13.04 -4.07 11.56
CA THR A 233 13.53 -4.41 10.22
C THR A 233 12.38 -4.66 9.24
N GLU A 234 11.18 -4.91 9.78
CA GLU A 234 9.92 -5.06 9.05
C GLU A 234 9.03 -3.84 9.27
N ALA A 235 8.25 -3.46 8.25
CA ALA A 235 7.26 -2.39 8.40
C ALA A 235 6.23 -2.77 9.47
N ILE A 236 5.81 -1.79 10.27
CA ILE A 236 4.73 -2.01 11.25
C ILE A 236 3.44 -2.28 10.46
N ARG A 237 2.96 -3.53 10.50
CA ARG A 237 1.70 -3.93 9.89
C ARG A 237 0.59 -3.84 10.94
N VAL A 238 -0.42 -3.02 10.68
CA VAL A 238 -1.62 -2.89 11.52
C VAL A 238 -2.85 -3.10 10.67
N ASN A 239 -3.77 -3.93 11.16
CA ASN A 239 -5.00 -4.24 10.46
C ASN A 239 -6.18 -3.53 11.15
N PHE A 240 -6.66 -2.44 10.56
CA PHE A 240 -7.80 -1.68 11.08
C PHE A 240 -9.17 -2.28 10.71
N GLY A 241 -9.22 -3.52 10.23
CA GLY A 241 -10.41 -4.26 9.85
C GLY A 241 -10.55 -4.50 8.34
N THR A 242 -11.49 -5.36 7.96
CA THR A 242 -11.81 -5.79 6.58
C THR A 242 -12.75 -4.80 5.86
N GLY A 243 -12.57 -3.51 6.09
CA GLY A 243 -13.39 -2.47 5.46
C GLY A 243 -13.05 -2.32 3.98
N TRP A 244 -14.03 -2.52 3.12
CA TRP A 244 -13.91 -2.32 1.69
C TRP A 244 -13.86 -0.83 1.38
N ARG A 245 -12.71 -0.35 0.92
CA ARG A 245 -12.56 0.95 0.26
C ARG A 245 -11.70 0.74 -0.97
N LEU A 246 -12.28 1.09 -2.13
CA LEU A 246 -11.62 1.16 -3.43
C LEU A 246 -10.21 1.75 -3.26
N ARG A 247 -9.17 1.03 -3.69
CA ARG A 247 -7.84 1.61 -3.84
C ARG A 247 -7.45 1.54 -5.29
N GLN A 248 -7.35 2.71 -5.88
CA GLN A 248 -6.50 2.93 -7.02
C GLN A 248 -5.35 3.83 -6.60
N ALA A 249 -4.13 3.34 -6.79
CA ALA A 249 -2.99 4.13 -7.18
C ALA A 249 -1.94 3.18 -7.78
N GLN A 250 -1.69 3.39 -9.06
CA GLN A 250 -0.68 2.72 -9.86
C GLN A 250 0.70 2.77 -9.18
N SER A 251 1.43 1.66 -9.27
CA SER A 251 2.84 1.59 -8.89
C SER A 251 3.69 2.51 -9.77
N PRO A 252 4.59 3.34 -9.19
CA PRO A 252 5.49 4.21 -9.94
C PRO A 252 6.64 3.48 -10.66
N TYR A 253 6.61 2.15 -10.74
CA TYR A 253 7.56 1.34 -11.52
C TYR A 253 7.08 0.99 -12.94
N SER A 254 6.00 1.62 -13.42
CA SER A 254 5.60 1.48 -14.83
C SER A 254 6.59 2.24 -15.72
N ALA A 255 7.67 1.57 -16.14
CA ALA A 255 8.38 1.99 -17.33
C ALA A 255 7.39 1.96 -18.51
N PRO A 256 7.39 2.96 -19.41
CA PRO A 256 6.54 2.92 -20.59
C PRO A 256 6.93 1.70 -21.43
N SER A 257 6.05 0.69 -21.47
CA SER A 257 6.22 -0.48 -22.32
C SER A 257 6.25 -0.01 -23.77
N THR A 258 7.43 -0.05 -24.37
CA THR A 258 7.59 0.21 -25.80
C THR A 258 7.38 -1.13 -26.52
N GLN A 259 6.13 -1.61 -26.59
CA GLN A 259 5.75 -2.65 -27.54
C GLN A 259 4.80 -2.05 -28.59
N PRO A 260 4.94 -2.43 -29.87
CA PRO A 260 4.18 -1.84 -30.97
C PRO A 260 2.70 -2.22 -30.89
N ASP A 261 1.84 -1.24 -31.20
CA ASP A 261 0.38 -1.30 -31.33
C ASP A 261 -0.10 -2.62 -31.95
N SER A 262 -0.44 -3.59 -31.11
CA SER A 262 -1.45 -4.57 -31.47
C SER A 262 -2.77 -3.92 -31.10
N PRO A 263 -3.71 -3.73 -32.04
CA PRO A 263 -4.99 -3.10 -31.73
C PRO A 263 -5.67 -3.90 -30.62
N SER A 264 -6.15 -3.21 -29.58
CA SER A 264 -6.94 -3.84 -28.52
C SER A 264 -8.12 -4.62 -29.12
N PRO A 265 -8.51 -5.78 -28.56
CA PRO A 265 -9.65 -6.53 -29.05
C PRO A 265 -10.94 -5.70 -29.02
N ASP A 266 -11.79 -5.83 -30.04
CA ASP A 266 -13.10 -5.18 -30.08
C ASP A 266 -14.10 -5.97 -29.20
N PHE A 267 -14.06 -5.74 -27.90
CA PHE A 267 -14.91 -6.45 -26.94
C PHE A 267 -16.42 -6.21 -27.16
N ALA A 268 -16.80 -5.06 -27.74
CA ALA A 268 -18.19 -4.81 -28.10
C ALA A 268 -18.68 -5.77 -29.21
N ALA A 269 -17.81 -6.09 -30.17
CA ALA A 269 -18.12 -7.07 -31.22
C ALA A 269 -18.01 -8.53 -30.74
N LEU A 270 -17.06 -8.82 -29.85
CA LEU A 270 -16.78 -10.17 -29.37
C LEU A 270 -17.79 -10.66 -28.32
N PHE A 271 -18.30 -9.76 -27.48
CA PHE A 271 -19.27 -10.07 -26.43
C PHE A 271 -20.57 -9.27 -26.62
N PRO A 272 -21.29 -9.43 -27.74
CA PRO A 272 -22.43 -8.59 -28.05
C PRO A 272 -23.53 -8.74 -26.99
N SER A 273 -23.89 -7.63 -26.33
CA SER A 273 -25.00 -7.64 -25.37
C SER A 273 -26.32 -7.94 -26.13
N PRO A 274 -27.05 -9.02 -25.79
CA PRO A 274 -28.41 -9.21 -26.25
C PRO A 274 -29.29 -8.05 -25.75
N PRO A 275 -30.42 -7.77 -26.43
CA PRO A 275 -31.34 -6.74 -25.99
C PRO A 275 -31.75 -6.96 -24.53
N ALA A 276 -31.83 -5.87 -23.76
CA ALA A 276 -32.26 -5.89 -22.37
C ALA A 276 -33.53 -6.74 -22.23
N CYS A 277 -33.53 -7.72 -21.33
CA CYS A 277 -34.74 -8.52 -21.10
C CYS A 277 -35.78 -7.64 -20.42
N ASP A 278 -36.93 -7.46 -21.07
CA ASP A 278 -38.10 -6.78 -20.49
C ASP A 278 -38.88 -7.70 -19.52
N CYS A 279 -38.29 -8.82 -19.10
CA CYS A 279 -38.92 -9.74 -18.18
C CYS A 279 -38.84 -9.14 -16.76
N GLY A 280 -39.96 -8.60 -16.28
CA GLY A 280 -40.10 -8.09 -14.90
C GLY A 280 -40.15 -9.18 -13.83
N GLU A 281 -39.48 -10.31 -14.04
CA GLU A 281 -39.41 -11.45 -13.11
C GLU A 281 -37.95 -11.63 -12.65
N GLU A 282 -37.74 -11.78 -11.34
CA GLU A 282 -36.41 -11.89 -10.72
C GLU A 282 -35.63 -13.15 -11.15
N ASP A 283 -36.33 -14.24 -11.52
CA ASP A 283 -35.75 -15.54 -11.92
C ASP A 283 -36.11 -15.92 -13.38
N CYS A 284 -35.93 -15.01 -14.34
CA CYS A 284 -36.19 -15.36 -15.73
C CYS A 284 -35.01 -16.15 -16.33
N GLU A 285 -35.24 -17.40 -16.76
CA GLU A 285 -34.25 -18.22 -17.51
C GLU A 285 -33.80 -17.60 -18.85
N LYS A 286 -34.42 -16.49 -19.30
CA LYS A 286 -33.97 -15.71 -20.46
C LYS A 286 -33.02 -14.57 -20.09
N CYS A 287 -32.84 -14.33 -18.79
CA CYS A 287 -31.99 -13.32 -18.17
C CYS A 287 -30.67 -13.89 -17.65
N ASP A 288 -30.28 -15.09 -18.08
CA ASP A 288 -29.04 -15.73 -17.64
C ASP A 288 -27.88 -14.74 -17.68
N TRP A 289 -27.07 -14.76 -16.63
CA TRP A 289 -25.88 -13.92 -16.50
C TRP A 289 -25.00 -14.10 -17.74
N GLN A 290 -24.40 -12.99 -18.17
CA GLN A 290 -23.47 -13.00 -19.29
C GLN A 290 -22.19 -12.24 -18.96
N LEU A 291 -21.09 -12.73 -19.52
CA LEU A 291 -19.86 -11.96 -19.57
C LEU A 291 -20.04 -10.78 -20.55
N THR A 292 -20.08 -9.57 -20.00
CA THR A 292 -20.31 -8.33 -20.77
C THR A 292 -19.02 -7.82 -21.44
N PRO A 293 -19.11 -6.97 -22.49
CA PRO A 293 -17.93 -6.33 -23.09
C PRO A 293 -17.03 -5.64 -22.08
N ARG A 294 -17.62 -4.89 -21.14
CA ARG A 294 -16.89 -4.14 -20.11
C ARG A 294 -16.17 -5.07 -19.15
N SER A 295 -16.84 -6.14 -18.70
CA SER A 295 -16.23 -7.12 -17.81
C SER A 295 -15.12 -7.92 -18.50
N ALA A 296 -15.32 -8.29 -19.78
CA ALA A 296 -14.33 -8.98 -20.59
C ALA A 296 -13.07 -8.12 -20.83
N ASP A 297 -13.24 -6.82 -21.09
CA ASP A 297 -12.14 -5.88 -21.28
C ASP A 297 -11.27 -5.71 -20.02
N LEU A 298 -11.89 -5.63 -18.83
CA LEU A 298 -11.14 -5.55 -17.58
C LEU A 298 -10.44 -6.85 -17.22
N LEU A 299 -11.09 -8.00 -17.43
CA LEU A 299 -10.45 -9.31 -17.23
C LEU A 299 -9.27 -9.51 -18.20
N TYR A 300 -9.43 -9.11 -19.45
CA TYR A 300 -8.36 -9.15 -20.44
C TYR A 300 -7.19 -8.26 -20.01
N SER A 301 -7.48 -7.03 -19.58
CA SER A 301 -6.46 -6.09 -19.10
C SER A 301 -5.69 -6.62 -17.89
N ALA A 302 -6.40 -7.20 -16.91
CA ALA A 302 -5.79 -7.85 -15.75
C ALA A 302 -4.90 -9.02 -16.16
N LEU A 303 -5.36 -9.90 -17.05
CA LEU A 303 -4.57 -11.04 -17.54
C LEU A 303 -3.33 -10.61 -18.34
N VAL A 304 -3.46 -9.59 -19.19
CA VAL A 304 -2.30 -9.02 -19.93
C VAL A 304 -1.29 -8.45 -18.95
N TRP A 305 -1.73 -7.69 -17.94
CA TRP A 305 -0.85 -7.12 -16.93
C TRP A 305 -0.13 -8.19 -16.12
N LEU A 306 -0.88 -9.21 -15.65
CA LEU A 306 -0.30 -10.35 -14.95
C LEU A 306 0.70 -11.10 -15.83
N ALA A 307 0.42 -11.29 -17.12
CA ALA A 307 1.36 -11.93 -18.04
C ALA A 307 2.66 -11.14 -18.16
N GLU A 308 2.57 -9.82 -18.36
CA GLU A 308 3.74 -8.95 -18.53
C GLU A 308 4.61 -8.93 -17.28
N SER A 309 4.01 -8.66 -16.11
CA SER A 309 4.71 -8.71 -14.83
C SER A 309 5.37 -10.06 -14.61
N ALA A 310 4.65 -11.17 -14.84
CA ALA A 310 5.16 -12.51 -14.62
C ALA A 310 6.35 -12.87 -15.53
N TYR A 311 6.35 -12.41 -16.79
CA TYR A 311 7.49 -12.64 -17.70
C TYR A 311 8.73 -11.86 -17.26
N ASP A 312 8.56 -10.60 -16.84
CA ASP A 312 9.66 -9.76 -16.39
C ASP A 312 10.23 -10.27 -15.06
N ASP A 313 9.36 -10.59 -14.11
CA ASP A 313 9.71 -11.19 -12.82
C ASP A 313 10.40 -12.55 -13.00
N ALA A 314 9.94 -13.40 -13.92
CA ALA A 314 10.57 -14.69 -14.20
C ALA A 314 11.99 -14.53 -14.76
N ALA A 315 12.23 -13.52 -15.59
CA ALA A 315 13.54 -13.24 -16.18
C ALA A 315 14.55 -12.72 -15.14
N GLU A 316 14.07 -11.96 -14.16
CA GLU A 316 14.88 -11.42 -13.07
C GLU A 316 15.12 -12.45 -11.96
N LEU A 317 14.06 -13.09 -11.47
CA LEU A 317 14.11 -14.05 -10.35
C LEU A 317 14.79 -15.38 -10.74
N ARG A 318 14.63 -15.82 -12.00
CA ARG A 318 15.25 -17.02 -12.58
C ARG A 318 15.00 -18.28 -11.76
N GLU A 319 16.04 -18.86 -11.16
CA GLU A 319 15.98 -20.08 -10.33
C GLU A 319 15.95 -19.75 -8.83
N ARG A 320 16.04 -18.48 -8.44
CA ARG A 320 16.02 -18.10 -7.03
C ARG A 320 14.61 -18.36 -6.48
N PRO A 321 14.46 -18.99 -5.31
CA PRO A 321 13.14 -19.13 -4.70
C PRO A 321 12.59 -17.78 -4.25
N VAL A 322 11.27 -17.66 -4.23
CA VAL A 322 10.59 -16.59 -3.49
C VAL A 322 10.72 -16.91 -2.00
N THR A 323 10.97 -15.89 -1.18
CA THR A 323 11.05 -15.98 0.28
C THR A 323 10.07 -15.02 0.94
N GLU A 324 9.73 -15.26 2.20
CA GLU A 324 8.87 -14.34 2.97
C GLU A 324 9.44 -12.91 3.00
N ASP A 325 10.78 -12.78 2.99
CA ASP A 325 11.52 -11.51 2.93
C ASP A 325 11.36 -10.75 1.60
N ASP A 326 10.85 -11.38 0.54
CA ASP A 326 10.64 -10.73 -0.75
C ASP A 326 9.41 -9.79 -0.76
N ASP A 327 8.63 -9.70 0.33
CA ASP A 327 7.48 -8.78 0.56
C ASP A 327 6.75 -8.25 -0.70
N GLY A 328 6.08 -9.13 -1.45
CA GLY A 328 5.29 -8.72 -2.62
C GLY A 328 6.10 -8.25 -3.84
N THR A 329 7.43 -8.27 -3.77
CA THR A 329 8.35 -7.76 -4.80
C THR A 329 8.17 -8.46 -6.14
N TRP A 330 7.80 -9.74 -6.16
CA TRP A 330 7.72 -10.56 -7.38
C TRP A 330 6.31 -10.69 -7.95
N GLY A 331 5.50 -9.64 -7.80
CA GLY A 331 4.17 -9.54 -8.42
C GLY A 331 3.31 -10.78 -8.15
N ILE A 332 2.94 -11.49 -9.23
CA ILE A 332 2.16 -12.72 -9.14
C ILE A 332 2.84 -13.79 -8.27
N PHE A 333 4.16 -13.96 -8.33
CA PHE A 333 4.85 -15.06 -7.65
C PHE A 333 4.84 -14.92 -6.13
N SER A 334 4.81 -13.69 -5.62
CA SER A 334 4.66 -13.43 -4.17
C SER A 334 3.23 -13.67 -3.68
N ARG A 335 2.23 -13.70 -4.57
CA ARG A 335 0.81 -13.96 -4.25
C ARG A 335 0.44 -15.44 -4.35
N LEU A 336 1.33 -16.29 -4.84
CA LEU A 336 1.07 -17.73 -4.97
C LEU A 336 1.29 -18.47 -3.65
N PRO A 337 0.67 -19.65 -3.49
CA PRO A 337 0.92 -20.51 -2.34
C PRO A 337 2.41 -20.85 -2.17
N GLU A 338 2.88 -20.90 -0.92
CA GLU A 338 4.30 -21.17 -0.58
C GLU A 338 4.86 -22.44 -1.24
N VAL A 339 4.01 -23.45 -1.51
CA VAL A 339 4.41 -24.69 -2.19
C VAL A 339 5.01 -24.42 -3.58
N THR A 340 4.71 -23.29 -4.23
CA THR A 340 5.24 -22.91 -5.54
C THR A 340 6.49 -22.07 -5.48
N TRP A 341 6.91 -21.57 -4.31
CA TRP A 341 7.97 -20.57 -4.20
C TRP A 341 9.34 -21.08 -4.64
N SER A 342 9.56 -22.39 -4.56
CA SER A 342 10.78 -23.07 -5.01
C SER A 342 10.85 -23.34 -6.52
N GLN A 343 9.77 -23.05 -7.26
CA GLN A 343 9.69 -23.36 -8.69
C GLN A 343 10.63 -22.50 -9.53
N GLY A 344 11.24 -23.09 -10.56
CA GLY A 344 12.26 -22.46 -11.40
C GLY A 344 11.72 -21.59 -12.54
N MET A 345 12.64 -21.04 -13.34
CA MET A 345 12.32 -20.06 -14.40
C MET A 345 11.31 -20.61 -15.43
N GLN A 346 11.46 -21.87 -15.84
CA GLN A 346 10.60 -22.50 -16.84
C GLN A 346 9.15 -22.61 -16.34
N TRP A 347 8.97 -22.98 -15.07
CA TRP A 347 7.66 -23.08 -14.44
C TRP A 347 6.99 -21.70 -14.36
N ARG A 348 7.75 -20.68 -13.95
CA ARG A 348 7.30 -19.29 -13.86
C ARG A 348 6.86 -18.72 -15.21
N ARG A 349 7.62 -19.02 -16.27
CA ARG A 349 7.21 -18.71 -17.65
C ARG A 349 5.97 -19.48 -18.07
N GLY A 350 5.80 -20.72 -17.59
CA GLY A 350 4.56 -21.49 -17.74
C GLY A 350 3.35 -20.76 -17.16
N LEU A 351 3.50 -20.18 -15.97
CA LEU A 351 2.43 -19.42 -15.32
C LEU A 351 2.12 -18.12 -16.08
N ALA A 352 3.15 -17.37 -16.49
CA ALA A 352 2.99 -16.18 -17.33
C ALA A 352 2.27 -16.52 -18.66
N ARG A 353 2.54 -17.70 -19.21
CA ARG A 353 1.86 -18.21 -20.40
C ARG A 353 0.39 -18.55 -20.16
N ALA A 354 0.04 -19.06 -18.97
CA ALA A 354 -1.35 -19.32 -18.61
C ALA A 354 -2.18 -18.02 -18.62
N CYS A 355 -1.59 -16.89 -18.21
CA CYS A 355 -2.20 -15.56 -18.35
C CYS A 355 -2.48 -15.21 -19.82
N ASP A 356 -1.47 -15.36 -20.69
CA ASP A 356 -1.60 -15.13 -22.15
C ASP A 356 -2.67 -16.04 -22.78
N ASP A 357 -2.76 -17.30 -22.35
CA ASP A 357 -3.71 -18.27 -22.90
C ASP A 357 -5.17 -17.88 -22.56
N LEU A 358 -5.44 -17.46 -21.31
CA LEU A 358 -6.76 -16.97 -20.89
C LEU A 358 -7.11 -15.60 -21.51
N ALA A 359 -6.13 -14.71 -21.63
CA ALA A 359 -6.30 -13.45 -22.36
C ALA A 359 -6.62 -13.71 -23.84
N GLY A 360 -6.02 -14.75 -24.42
CA GLY A 360 -6.30 -15.22 -25.78
C GLY A 360 -7.73 -15.71 -25.96
N ASP A 361 -8.31 -16.39 -24.97
CA ASP A 361 -9.72 -16.80 -25.01
C ASP A 361 -10.64 -15.58 -25.10
N LEU A 362 -10.42 -14.59 -24.24
CA LEU A 362 -11.19 -13.34 -24.23
C LEU A 362 -11.04 -12.56 -25.53
N ALA A 363 -9.80 -12.42 -26.02
CA ALA A 363 -9.53 -11.78 -27.31
C ALA A 363 -10.13 -12.55 -28.49
N GLY A 364 -10.42 -13.85 -28.32
CA GLY A 364 -11.14 -14.68 -29.27
C GLY A 364 -12.67 -14.67 -29.09
N GLY A 365 -13.21 -13.93 -28.13
CA GLY A 365 -14.64 -13.87 -27.81
C GLY A 365 -15.17 -15.09 -27.08
N SER A 366 -14.29 -15.88 -26.47
CA SER A 366 -14.64 -17.04 -25.64
C SER A 366 -14.51 -16.72 -24.16
N TRP A 367 -15.24 -17.44 -23.31
CA TRP A 367 -15.02 -17.37 -21.87
C TRP A 367 -13.62 -17.90 -21.54
N PRO A 368 -12.93 -17.30 -20.55
CA PRO A 368 -11.62 -17.79 -20.12
C PRO A 368 -11.84 -19.10 -19.35
N GLN A 369 -11.67 -20.24 -20.03
CA GLN A 369 -11.95 -21.55 -19.47
C GLN A 369 -10.64 -22.22 -19.03
N PRO A 370 -10.39 -22.39 -17.71
CA PRO A 370 -9.20 -23.07 -17.25
C PRO A 370 -9.12 -24.51 -17.76
N THR A 371 -7.98 -24.86 -18.33
CA THR A 371 -7.67 -26.22 -18.79
C THR A 371 -6.70 -26.96 -17.90
N CYS A 372 -6.10 -26.29 -16.91
CA CYS A 372 -5.16 -26.83 -15.94
C CYS A 372 -5.14 -25.97 -14.66
N ALA A 373 -4.51 -26.46 -13.60
CA ALA A 373 -4.48 -25.76 -12.30
C ALA A 373 -3.73 -24.41 -12.36
N ALA A 374 -2.74 -24.27 -13.24
CA ALA A 374 -2.07 -22.98 -13.46
C ALA A 374 -3.03 -21.93 -14.02
N GLU A 375 -3.85 -22.28 -15.03
CA GLU A 375 -4.86 -21.38 -15.59
C GLU A 375 -5.93 -21.05 -14.54
N GLU A 376 -6.34 -22.03 -13.73
CA GLU A 376 -7.32 -21.82 -12.67
C GLU A 376 -6.81 -20.82 -11.61
N MET A 377 -5.58 -21.02 -11.12
CA MET A 377 -4.94 -20.10 -10.16
C MET A 377 -4.82 -18.69 -10.74
N VAL A 378 -4.35 -18.56 -11.98
CA VAL A 378 -4.20 -17.25 -12.64
C VAL A 378 -5.55 -16.58 -12.82
N LEU A 379 -6.58 -17.32 -13.24
CA LEU A 379 -7.92 -16.75 -13.42
C LEU A 379 -8.49 -16.25 -12.10
N HIS A 380 -8.25 -16.94 -10.98
CA HIS A 380 -8.63 -16.45 -9.66
C HIS A 380 -7.99 -15.10 -9.33
N LEU A 381 -6.69 -14.96 -9.62
CA LEU A 381 -5.97 -13.70 -9.41
C LEU A 381 -6.48 -12.60 -10.35
N ALA A 382 -6.77 -12.92 -11.61
CA ALA A 382 -7.30 -11.96 -12.57
C ALA A 382 -8.71 -11.48 -12.22
N VAL A 383 -9.59 -12.37 -11.78
CA VAL A 383 -10.95 -12.02 -11.29
C VAL A 383 -10.85 -11.15 -10.04
N GLN A 384 -9.87 -11.39 -9.17
CA GLN A 384 -9.61 -10.55 -8.00
C GLN A 384 -9.06 -9.16 -8.38
N ASP A 385 -8.22 -9.06 -9.42
CA ASP A 385 -7.55 -7.82 -9.83
C ASP A 385 -8.42 -6.95 -10.76
N ALA A 386 -9.32 -7.54 -11.55
CA ALA A 386 -10.15 -6.82 -12.52
C ALA A 386 -10.96 -5.64 -11.92
N PRO A 387 -11.51 -5.71 -10.70
CA PRO A 387 -12.13 -4.56 -10.04
C PRO A 387 -11.21 -3.34 -9.88
N ASP A 388 -9.91 -3.54 -9.66
CA ASP A 388 -8.94 -2.44 -9.47
C ASP A 388 -8.73 -1.63 -10.76
N HIS A 389 -9.10 -2.21 -11.91
CA HIS A 389 -9.03 -1.57 -13.21
C HIS A 389 -10.27 -0.71 -13.54
N VAL A 390 -11.41 -0.88 -12.85
CA VAL A 390 -12.66 -0.15 -13.15
C VAL A 390 -12.48 1.36 -13.11
N GLY A 391 -11.86 1.89 -12.04
CA GLY A 391 -11.68 3.34 -11.87
C GLY A 391 -10.79 3.99 -12.94
N THR A 392 -9.80 3.25 -13.44
CA THR A 392 -8.91 3.71 -14.53
C THR A 392 -9.58 3.57 -15.87
N ALA A 393 -10.47 2.59 -16.01
CA ALA A 393 -11.14 2.29 -17.26
C ALA A 393 -12.27 3.27 -17.54
N ASP A 394 -12.92 3.83 -16.52
CA ASP A 394 -13.85 4.95 -16.70
C ASP A 394 -13.16 6.21 -17.26
N GLU A 395 -11.85 6.36 -16.99
CA GLU A 395 -11.01 7.41 -17.58
C GLU A 395 -10.47 7.05 -18.96
N ASP A 396 -10.49 5.77 -19.36
CA ASP A 396 -10.13 5.30 -20.70
C ASP A 396 -11.30 5.49 -21.67
N PRO A 397 -11.18 6.38 -22.67
CA PRO A 397 -12.25 6.62 -23.64
C PRO A 397 -12.67 5.37 -24.43
N ALA A 398 -11.77 4.40 -24.61
CA ALA A 398 -12.07 3.16 -25.33
C ALA A 398 -12.99 2.25 -24.50
N HIS A 399 -12.68 2.06 -23.22
CA HIS A 399 -13.53 1.29 -22.30
C HIS A 399 -14.86 2.01 -22.04
N ALA A 400 -14.82 3.32 -21.79
CA ALA A 400 -16.01 4.12 -21.55
C ALA A 400 -17.01 4.09 -22.73
N ALA A 401 -16.54 3.85 -23.95
CA ALA A 401 -17.37 3.70 -25.15
C ALA A 401 -18.05 2.32 -25.29
N LEU A 402 -17.68 1.32 -24.48
CA LEU A 402 -18.27 -0.01 -24.54
C LEU A 402 -19.75 0.01 -24.11
N PRO A 403 -20.61 -0.85 -24.70
CA PRO A 403 -22.01 -0.95 -24.30
C PRO A 403 -22.15 -1.25 -22.81
N THR A 404 -23.08 -0.57 -22.14
CA THR A 404 -23.44 -0.85 -20.75
C THR A 404 -24.45 -1.98 -20.66
N HIS A 405 -24.37 -2.76 -19.60
CA HIS A 405 -25.27 -3.87 -19.29
C HIS A 405 -25.46 -4.00 -17.77
N ARG A 406 -26.57 -4.63 -17.34
CA ARG A 406 -26.87 -4.82 -15.91
C ARG A 406 -25.87 -5.74 -15.17
N ASP A 407 -25.23 -6.63 -15.93
CA ASP A 407 -24.26 -7.62 -15.42
C ASP A 407 -22.82 -7.09 -15.48
N ASP A 408 -22.63 -5.81 -15.84
CA ASP A 408 -21.30 -5.20 -15.87
C ASP A 408 -20.65 -5.26 -14.49
N TYR A 409 -19.39 -5.73 -14.47
CA TYR A 409 -18.54 -5.81 -13.29
C TYR A 409 -19.03 -6.78 -12.21
N ASP A 410 -19.94 -7.71 -12.54
CA ASP A 410 -20.31 -8.81 -11.66
C ASP A 410 -19.25 -9.92 -11.67
N PHE A 411 -18.09 -9.59 -11.08
CA PHE A 411 -16.97 -10.52 -10.93
C PHE A 411 -17.26 -11.64 -9.93
N GLY A 412 -18.29 -11.49 -9.08
CA GLY A 412 -18.80 -12.56 -8.24
C GLY A 412 -19.36 -13.70 -9.10
N ALA A 413 -20.24 -13.37 -10.04
CA ALA A 413 -20.76 -14.35 -11.00
C ALA A 413 -19.66 -14.94 -11.90
N CYS A 414 -18.63 -14.17 -12.29
CA CYS A 414 -17.45 -14.73 -12.96
C CYS A 414 -16.78 -15.83 -12.12
N SER A 415 -16.61 -15.59 -10.81
CA SER A 415 -16.05 -16.58 -9.88
C SER A 415 -16.93 -17.82 -9.74
N ASP A 416 -18.25 -17.66 -9.79
CA ASP A 416 -19.17 -18.80 -9.65
C ASP A 416 -19.30 -19.62 -10.95
N LEU A 417 -19.10 -19.00 -12.12
CA LEU A 417 -19.42 -19.60 -13.43
C LEU A 417 -18.20 -20.06 -14.24
N PHE A 418 -17.02 -19.46 -14.08
CA PHE A 418 -15.84 -19.83 -14.87
C PHE A 418 -15.10 -21.07 -14.34
N PHE A 419 -15.38 -21.44 -13.09
CA PHE A 419 -14.65 -22.47 -12.36
C PHE A 419 -15.52 -23.71 -12.19
N GLN A 420 -14.91 -24.89 -12.27
CA GLN A 420 -15.61 -26.15 -11.97
C GLN A 420 -15.62 -26.43 -10.47
N ASP A 421 -14.51 -26.11 -9.81
CA ASP A 421 -14.31 -26.11 -8.38
C ASP A 421 -13.29 -25.01 -8.02
N HIS A 422 -12.96 -24.90 -6.74
CA HIS A 422 -12.01 -23.92 -6.20
C HIS A 422 -10.90 -24.58 -5.40
N ASP A 423 -10.60 -25.85 -5.72
CA ASP A 423 -9.70 -26.67 -4.90
C ASP A 423 -8.26 -26.14 -4.96
N VAL A 424 -7.88 -25.44 -6.03
CA VAL A 424 -6.56 -24.79 -6.13
C VAL A 424 -6.32 -23.77 -5.00
N LEU A 425 -7.38 -23.15 -4.47
CA LEU A 425 -7.28 -22.19 -3.36
C LEU A 425 -6.99 -22.88 -2.02
N TRP A 426 -7.19 -24.19 -1.90
CA TRP A 426 -6.84 -24.91 -0.67
C TRP A 426 -5.34 -24.84 -0.37
N LEU A 427 -4.50 -24.65 -1.39
CA LEU A 427 -3.05 -24.54 -1.24
C LEU A 427 -2.61 -23.33 -0.39
N PHE A 428 -3.46 -22.32 -0.23
CA PHE A 428 -3.21 -21.19 0.68
C PHE A 428 -3.40 -21.55 2.17
N SER A 429 -4.01 -22.69 2.47
CA SER A 429 -4.11 -23.16 3.86
C SER A 429 -2.80 -23.78 4.31
N SER A 430 -2.32 -23.37 5.50
CA SER A 430 -1.14 -23.93 6.16
C SER A 430 -1.18 -25.45 6.37
N ARG A 431 -2.37 -26.06 6.27
CA ARG A 431 -2.57 -27.51 6.32
C ARG A 431 -1.94 -28.26 5.15
N PHE A 432 -1.80 -27.61 3.99
CA PHE A 432 -1.24 -28.22 2.77
C PHE A 432 0.20 -27.77 2.49
N ASN A 433 0.76 -26.97 3.40
CA ASN A 433 2.10 -26.39 3.31
C ASN A 433 3.18 -27.23 4.02
N GLN A 434 2.87 -28.48 4.40
CA GLN A 434 3.78 -29.35 5.17
C GLN A 434 4.52 -30.37 4.27
N SER A 435 5.81 -30.57 4.60
CA SER A 435 6.71 -31.57 4.00
C SER A 435 6.11 -32.99 3.95
N PRO A 436 6.60 -33.87 3.04
CA PRO A 436 6.01 -35.16 2.74
C PRO A 436 5.74 -35.98 3.99
N VAL A 437 4.46 -36.27 4.19
CA VAL A 437 3.98 -36.94 5.40
C VAL A 437 4.28 -38.44 5.29
N PRO A 438 4.72 -39.11 6.38
CA PRO A 438 4.86 -40.57 6.38
C PRO A 438 3.55 -41.25 5.95
N PRO A 439 3.62 -42.40 5.25
CA PRO A 439 2.46 -43.07 4.65
C PRO A 439 1.38 -43.51 5.67
N ASP A 440 1.69 -43.49 6.96
CA ASP A 440 0.79 -43.88 8.06
C ASP A 440 0.07 -42.71 8.75
N SER A 441 0.11 -41.49 8.19
CA SER A 441 -0.61 -40.35 8.76
C SER A 441 -2.04 -40.22 8.22
N ASN A 442 -2.98 -39.86 9.10
CA ASN A 442 -4.38 -39.56 8.76
C ASN A 442 -4.56 -38.11 8.24
N GLN A 443 -3.51 -37.49 7.69
CA GLN A 443 -3.56 -36.14 7.14
C GLN A 443 -4.13 -36.15 5.71
N PRO A 444 -4.85 -35.10 5.29
CA PRO A 444 -5.42 -35.04 3.95
C PRO A 444 -4.32 -34.98 2.90
N HIS A 445 -4.42 -35.87 1.92
CA HIS A 445 -3.52 -35.92 0.77
C HIS A 445 -3.84 -34.75 -0.18
N VAL A 446 -2.86 -33.92 -0.54
CA VAL A 446 -3.01 -32.93 -1.63
C VAL A 446 -3.25 -33.72 -2.93
N PRO A 447 -4.35 -33.49 -3.66
CA PRO A 447 -4.57 -34.11 -4.97
C PRO A 447 -3.34 -33.95 -5.87
N ASP A 448 -2.95 -35.00 -6.59
CA ASP A 448 -1.72 -34.96 -7.39
C ASP A 448 -1.74 -33.82 -8.42
N ALA A 449 -2.91 -33.47 -8.95
CA ALA A 449 -3.10 -32.34 -9.88
C ALA A 449 -2.74 -30.97 -9.27
N LEU A 450 -2.80 -30.82 -7.94
CA LEU A 450 -2.50 -29.57 -7.24
C LEU A 450 -1.01 -29.46 -6.83
N ARG A 451 -0.19 -30.48 -7.12
CA ARG A 451 1.26 -30.37 -6.95
C ARG A 451 1.82 -29.42 -8.01
N PRO A 452 2.70 -28.47 -7.66
CA PRO A 452 3.22 -27.47 -8.60
C PRO A 452 3.76 -28.06 -9.90
N ASP A 453 4.46 -29.20 -9.84
CA ASP A 453 5.03 -29.86 -11.02
C ASP A 453 3.96 -30.33 -12.03
N ASN A 454 2.74 -30.54 -11.56
CA ASN A 454 1.60 -31.02 -12.36
C ASN A 454 0.64 -29.88 -12.76
N TRP A 455 0.90 -28.64 -12.36
CA TRP A 455 -0.04 -27.52 -12.59
C TRP A 455 -0.37 -27.25 -14.06
N PHE A 456 0.49 -27.67 -14.99
CA PHE A 456 0.30 -27.51 -16.43
C PHE A 456 -0.28 -28.75 -17.12
N GLU A 457 -0.57 -29.82 -16.37
CA GLU A 457 -1.26 -30.98 -16.91
C GLU A 457 -2.73 -30.63 -17.18
N SER A 458 -3.21 -31.00 -18.37
CA SER A 458 -4.59 -30.69 -18.74
C SER A 458 -5.59 -31.51 -17.95
N PHE A 459 -6.68 -30.88 -17.53
CA PHE A 459 -7.81 -31.57 -16.95
C PHE A 459 -8.43 -32.54 -17.96
N LEU A 460 -8.83 -33.73 -17.49
CA LEU A 460 -9.27 -34.83 -18.36
C LEU A 460 -10.61 -34.58 -19.06
N ASN A 461 -11.36 -33.58 -18.60
CA ASN A 461 -12.71 -33.25 -19.05
C ASN A 461 -12.79 -32.04 -19.98
N VAL A 462 -11.65 -31.42 -20.32
CA VAL A 462 -11.58 -30.26 -21.24
C VAL A 462 -10.50 -30.48 -22.31
N PRO A 463 -10.67 -29.92 -23.53
CA PRO A 463 -9.63 -30.02 -24.56
C PRO A 463 -8.33 -29.34 -24.12
N ALA A 464 -7.20 -30.02 -24.32
CA ALA A 464 -5.89 -29.47 -24.02
C ALA A 464 -5.54 -28.31 -24.97
N ARG A 465 -4.84 -27.30 -24.44
CA ARG A 465 -4.24 -26.21 -25.22
C ARG A 465 -3.23 -26.74 -26.25
N ALA A 466 -3.10 -26.07 -27.39
CA ALA A 466 -2.15 -26.44 -28.45
C ALA A 466 -0.69 -26.42 -27.96
N ALA A 467 0.07 -27.49 -28.16
CA ALA A 467 1.42 -27.64 -27.60
C ALA A 467 2.49 -26.70 -28.23
N ASP A 468 2.24 -26.16 -29.42
CA ASP A 468 3.16 -25.32 -30.19
C ASP A 468 2.97 -23.81 -29.96
N ARG A 469 2.15 -23.44 -28.97
CA ARG A 469 1.78 -22.06 -28.67
C ARG A 469 2.94 -21.14 -28.24
N GLY A 470 4.07 -21.72 -27.83
CA GLY A 470 5.31 -21.00 -27.50
C GLY A 470 5.19 -20.09 -26.28
N TYR A 471 6.24 -19.29 -26.03
CA TYR A 471 6.27 -18.29 -24.95
C TYR A 471 6.52 -16.91 -25.54
N ARG A 472 5.99 -15.86 -24.89
CA ARG A 472 6.42 -14.49 -25.15
C ARG A 472 7.87 -14.34 -24.66
N ARG A 473 8.66 -13.50 -25.36
CA ARG A 473 10.04 -13.08 -25.05
C ARG A 473 11.08 -14.21 -24.94
#